data_AF-X1LS43-F1
#
_entry.id   AF-X1LS43-F1
#
_cell.length_a   1.000
_cell.length_b   1.000
_cell.length_c   1.000
_cell.angle_alpha   90.00
_cell.angle_beta   90.00
_cell.angle_gamma   90.00
#
_symmetry.space_group_name_H-M   'P 1'
#
loop_
_entity.id
_entity.type
_entity.pdbx_description
1 polymer ?
#
loop_
_entity_poly.entity_id
_entity_poly.type
_entity_poly.pdbx_seq_one_letter_code
_entity_poly.pdbx_strand_id
1 'polypeptide(L)'
;MFTFLKKSGGTIIRVYATHEPLKVFFAVGGIIFFIGIIFGIRYLYFMFLGQGTGHVQSVIFSSTLMILGFILFFIGLVADLISTNRKLIENMMYRVKN
;
A
#
# COMPACT_ATOMS: atom_id res chain seq x y z
N MET A 1 -19.24 -6.69 -16.33
CA MET A 1 -17.97 -7.01 -17.02
C MET A 1 -16.72 -6.66 -16.22
N PHE A 2 -16.72 -5.68 -15.31
CA PHE A 2 -15.57 -5.32 -14.45
C PHE A 2 -15.33 -6.24 -13.23
N THR A 3 -16.23 -7.18 -12.95
CA THR A 3 -16.17 -8.00 -11.72
C THR A 3 -15.21 -9.19 -11.82
N PHE A 4 -14.84 -9.62 -13.04
CA PHE A 4 -14.03 -10.82 -13.26
C PHE A 4 -12.51 -10.56 -13.29
N LEU A 5 -12.05 -9.36 -13.66
CA LEU A 5 -10.62 -9.00 -13.53
C LEU A 5 -10.18 -8.88 -12.05
N LYS A 6 -11.11 -8.51 -11.15
CA LYS A 6 -10.84 -8.40 -9.71
C LYS A 6 -10.56 -9.75 -9.03
N LYS A 7 -11.12 -10.85 -9.53
CA LYS A 7 -10.95 -12.18 -8.92
C LYS A 7 -9.67 -12.90 -9.35
N SER A 8 -9.22 -12.75 -10.59
CA SER A 8 -7.99 -13.42 -11.06
C SER A 8 -6.70 -12.68 -10.67
N GLY A 9 -6.73 -11.35 -10.59
CA GLY A 9 -5.59 -10.57 -10.06
C GLY A 9 -5.33 -10.85 -8.57
N GLY A 10 -6.40 -11.10 -7.79
CA GLY A 10 -6.29 -11.46 -6.38
C GLY A 10 -5.49 -12.75 -6.15
N THR A 11 -5.61 -13.74 -7.04
CA THR A 11 -4.86 -15.00 -6.92
C THR A 11 -3.38 -14.82 -7.21
N ILE A 12 -3.02 -14.01 -8.23
CA ILE A 12 -1.61 -13.71 -8.58
C ILE A 12 -0.96 -12.86 -7.49
N ILE A 13 -1.67 -11.85 -6.97
CA ILE A 13 -1.24 -11.04 -5.83
C ILE A 13 -1.05 -11.92 -4.59
N ARG A 14 -1.94 -12.89 -4.35
CA ARG A 14 -1.85 -13.80 -3.20
C ARG A 14 -0.64 -14.73 -3.29
N VAL A 15 -0.33 -15.23 -4.49
CA VAL A 15 0.86 -16.07 -4.73
C VAL A 15 2.15 -15.24 -4.62
N TYR A 16 2.18 -14.01 -5.17
CA TYR A 16 3.34 -13.11 -5.06
C TYR A 16 3.56 -12.55 -3.64
N ALA A 17 2.49 -12.20 -2.92
CA ALA A 17 2.55 -11.78 -1.53
C ALA A 17 3.05 -12.88 -0.59
N THR A 18 3.04 -14.14 -1.04
CA THR A 18 3.59 -15.25 -0.26
C THR A 18 5.12 -15.31 -0.35
N HIS A 19 5.73 -14.81 -1.43
CA HIS A 19 7.19 -14.88 -1.64
C HIS A 19 7.91 -13.57 -1.29
N GLU A 20 7.35 -12.41 -1.66
CA GLU A 20 7.88 -11.08 -1.33
C GLU A 20 6.75 -10.07 -1.05
N PRO A 21 6.02 -10.23 0.07
CA PRO A 21 4.89 -9.36 0.43
C PRO A 21 5.26 -7.88 0.44
N LEU A 22 6.47 -7.55 0.91
CA LEU A 22 6.94 -6.17 1.01
C LEU A 22 6.83 -5.43 -0.32
N LYS A 23 7.35 -6.00 -1.42
CA LYS A 23 7.39 -5.34 -2.73
C LYS A 23 6.00 -5.07 -3.30
N VAL A 24 5.05 -5.98 -3.08
CA VAL A 24 3.69 -5.83 -3.58
C VAL A 24 2.96 -4.69 -2.86
N PHE A 25 3.01 -4.69 -1.53
CA PHE A 25 2.36 -3.65 -0.73
C PHE A 25 3.06 -2.30 -0.86
N PHE A 26 4.39 -2.27 -1.01
CA PHE A 26 5.12 -1.05 -1.34
C PHE A 26 4.79 -0.51 -2.73
N ALA A 27 4.65 -1.36 -3.75
CA ALA A 27 4.26 -0.89 -5.08
C ALA A 27 2.85 -0.28 -5.07
N VAL A 28 1.88 -0.97 -4.46
CA VAL A 28 0.49 -0.48 -4.40
C VAL A 28 0.36 0.74 -3.49
N GLY A 29 0.94 0.70 -2.30
CA GLY A 29 0.98 1.82 -1.36
C GLY A 29 1.70 3.02 -1.95
N GLY A 30 2.79 2.80 -2.67
CA GLY A 30 3.56 3.81 -3.38
C GLY A 30 2.77 4.52 -4.47
N ILE A 31 2.03 3.78 -5.30
CA ILE A 31 1.16 4.36 -6.33
C ILE A 31 0.09 5.25 -5.68
N ILE A 32 -0.59 4.75 -4.65
CA ILE A 32 -1.66 5.49 -3.95
C ILE A 32 -1.09 6.74 -3.27
N PHE A 33 0.07 6.62 -2.63
CA PHE A 33 0.76 7.71 -1.96
C PHE A 33 1.20 8.79 -2.96
N PHE A 34 1.77 8.40 -4.10
CA PHE A 34 2.15 9.32 -5.18
C PHE A 34 0.96 10.09 -5.73
N ILE A 35 -0.18 9.41 -5.94
CA ILE A 35 -1.42 10.06 -6.36
C ILE A 35 -1.85 11.09 -5.30
N GLY A 36 -1.81 10.72 -4.01
CA GLY A 36 -2.10 11.63 -2.90
C GLY A 36 -1.21 12.88 -2.90
N ILE A 37 0.10 12.72 -3.13
CA ILE A 37 1.07 13.81 -3.26
C ILE A 37 0.71 14.73 -4.43
N ILE A 38 0.38 14.19 -5.61
CA ILE A 38 0.04 15.00 -6.78
C ILE A 38 -1.18 15.89 -6.49
N PHE A 39 -2.23 15.35 -5.87
CA PHE A 39 -3.39 16.13 -5.46
C PHE A 39 -3.04 17.18 -4.38
N GLY A 40 -2.12 16.85 -3.48
CA GLY A 40 -1.63 17.76 -2.44
C GLY A 40 -0.83 18.93 -3.01
N ILE A 41 0.10 18.66 -3.93
CA ILE A 41 0.87 19.68 -4.67
C ILE A 41 -0.07 20.59 -5.45
N ARG A 42 -1.06 20.02 -6.15
CA ARG A 42 -2.07 20.80 -6.85
C ARG A 42 -2.80 21.75 -5.89
N TYR A 43 -3.18 21.28 -4.71
CA TYR A 43 -3.80 22.13 -3.70
C TYR A 43 -2.87 23.23 -3.19
N LEU A 44 -1.61 22.90 -2.89
CA LEU A 44 -0.60 23.89 -2.48
C LEU A 44 -0.46 25.00 -3.52
N TYR A 45 -0.45 24.65 -4.82
CA TYR A 45 -0.45 25.64 -5.90
C TYR A 45 -1.66 26.58 -5.82
N PHE A 46 -2.89 26.06 -5.69
CA PHE A 46 -4.10 26.88 -5.56
C PHE A 46 -4.13 27.73 -4.27
N MET A 47 -3.48 27.26 -3.20
CA MET A 47 -3.33 28.01 -1.95
C MET A 47 -2.41 29.23 -2.15
N PHE A 48 -1.26 29.06 -2.82
CA PHE A 48 -0.34 30.17 -3.13
C PHE A 48 -0.96 31.21 -4.07
N LEU A 49 -1.90 30.81 -4.94
CA LEU A 49 -2.67 31.72 -5.79
C LEU A 49 -3.80 32.48 -5.07
N GLY A 50 -3.97 32.29 -3.75
CA GLY A 50 -5.00 32.98 -2.96
C GLY A 50 -6.42 32.42 -3.11
N GLN A 51 -6.60 31.27 -3.79
CA GLN A 51 -7.89 30.59 -3.96
C GLN A 51 -8.05 29.36 -3.04
N GLY A 52 -7.36 29.35 -1.90
CA GLY A 52 -7.30 28.21 -0.98
C GLY A 52 -8.62 27.89 -0.26
N THR A 53 -9.50 28.88 -0.08
CA THR A 53 -10.74 28.78 0.71
C THR A 53 -11.81 27.88 0.08
N GLY A 54 -11.85 27.75 -1.25
CA GLY A 54 -12.80 26.89 -1.95
C GLY A 54 -12.42 25.41 -2.03
N HIS A 55 -11.21 25.04 -1.62
CA HIS A 55 -10.60 23.76 -1.99
C HIS A 55 -10.41 22.76 -0.83
N VAL A 56 -11.08 23.00 0.31
CA VAL A 56 -10.97 22.16 1.53
C VAL A 56 -11.23 20.67 1.24
N GLN A 57 -12.17 20.34 0.36
CA GLN A 57 -12.46 18.95 -0.03
C GLN A 57 -11.27 18.26 -0.71
N SER A 58 -10.53 19.00 -1.55
CA SER A 58 -9.37 18.44 -2.26
C SER A 58 -8.21 18.14 -1.32
N VAL A 59 -8.07 18.91 -0.24
CA VAL A 59 -7.09 18.65 0.83
C VAL A 59 -7.45 17.39 1.58
N ILE A 60 -8.72 17.27 1.99
CA ILE A 60 -9.20 16.11 2.74
C ILE A 60 -9.03 14.84 1.90
N PHE A 61 -9.30 14.91 0.59
CA PHE A 61 -9.09 13.77 -0.30
C PHE A 61 -7.60 13.42 -0.44
N SER A 62 -6.74 14.41 -0.64
CA SER A 62 -5.29 14.21 -0.72
C SER A 62 -4.72 13.63 0.57
N SER A 63 -5.06 14.20 1.74
CA SER A 63 -4.59 13.74 3.04
C SER A 63 -5.07 12.32 3.34
N THR A 64 -6.32 12.00 3.02
CA THR A 64 -6.87 10.64 3.18
C THR A 64 -6.12 9.65 2.30
N LEU A 65 -5.85 9.98 1.04
CA LEU A 65 -5.07 9.12 0.14
C LEU A 65 -3.65 8.89 0.64
N MET A 66 -2.98 9.94 1.12
CA MET A 66 -1.63 9.83 1.68
C MET A 66 -1.61 8.95 2.93
N ILE A 67 -2.59 9.11 3.83
CA ILE A 67 -2.74 8.25 5.03
C ILE A 67 -2.97 6.79 4.62
N LEU A 68 -3.85 6.53 3.66
CA LEU A 68 -4.11 5.17 3.17
C LEU A 68 -2.85 4.54 2.54
N GLY A 69 -2.13 5.28 1.69
CA GLY A 69 -0.86 4.83 1.12
C GLY A 69 0.17 4.49 2.20
N PHE A 70 0.23 5.30 3.26
CA PHE A 70 1.12 5.07 4.39
C PHE A 70 0.74 3.82 5.22
N ILE A 71 -0.55 3.60 5.46
CA ILE A 71 -1.06 2.39 6.12
C ILE A 71 -0.70 1.14 5.30
N LEU A 72 -0.79 1.21 3.96
CA LEU A 72 -0.40 0.10 3.09
C LEU A 72 1.09 -0.27 3.22
N PHE A 73 1.98 0.71 3.43
CA PHE A 73 3.40 0.43 3.69
C PHE A 73 3.59 -0.35 4.99
N PHE A 74 2.90 0.03 6.06
CA PHE A 74 2.95 -0.71 7.33
C PHE A 74 2.41 -2.13 7.19
N ILE A 75 1.29 -2.31 6.48
CA ILE A 75 0.74 -3.64 6.21
C ILE A 75 1.76 -4.48 5.43
N GLY A 76 2.46 -3.87 4.47
CA GLY A 76 3.55 -4.52 3.73
C GLY A 76 4.69 -5.00 4.61
N LEU A 77 5.16 -4.16 5.53
CA LEU A 77 6.19 -4.51 6.52
C LEU A 77 5.74 -5.65 7.44
N VAL A 78 4.52 -5.57 7.95
CA VAL A 78 3.95 -6.61 8.83
C VAL A 78 3.83 -7.93 8.08
N ALA A 79 3.36 -7.92 6.84
CA ALA A 79 3.26 -9.13 6.02
C ALA A 79 4.63 -9.77 5.74
N ASP A 80 5.66 -8.97 5.52
CA ASP A 80 7.04 -9.45 5.35
C ASP A 80 7.61 -10.08 6.62
N LEU A 81 7.36 -9.46 7.76
CA LEU A 81 7.73 -10.01 9.06
C LEU A 81 7.03 -11.35 9.33
N ILE A 82 5.74 -11.45 9.01
CA ILE A 82 4.97 -12.70 9.16
C ILE A 82 5.53 -13.80 8.24
N SER A 83 5.85 -13.48 6.98
CA SER A 83 6.42 -14.44 6.03
C SER A 83 7.79 -14.96 6.51
N THR A 84 8.65 -14.05 6.99
CA THR A 84 9.95 -14.38 7.55
C THR A 84 9.82 -15.25 8.80
N ASN A 85 8.88 -14.90 9.70
CA ASN A 85 8.61 -15.68 10.90
C ASN A 85 8.14 -17.11 10.56
N ARG A 86 7.29 -17.26 9.54
CA ARG A 86 6.85 -18.59 9.06
C ARG A 86 8.01 -19.44 8.57
N LYS A 87 8.93 -18.88 7.77
CA LYS A 87 10.14 -19.57 7.29
C LYS A 87 11.06 -19.98 8.44
N LEU A 88 11.22 -19.13 9.45
CA LEU A 88 12.01 -19.43 10.65
C LEU A 88 11.43 -20.62 11.44
N ILE A 89 10.13 -20.61 11.67
CA ILE A 89 9.44 -21.71 12.37
C ILE A 89 9.59 -23.02 11.60
N GLU A 90 9.40 -22.97 10.28
CA GLU A 90 9.55 -24.15 9.41
C GLU A 90 10.96 -24.73 9.51
N ASN A 91 12.01 -23.90 9.42
CA ASN A 91 13.40 -24.33 9.58
C ASN A 91 13.69 -24.91 10.97
N MET A 92 13.11 -24.34 12.03
CA MET A 92 13.25 -24.89 13.39
C MET A 92 12.60 -26.28 13.51
N MET A 93 11.40 -26.47 12.94
CA MET A 93 10.73 -27.77 12.94
C MET A 93 11.51 -28.82 12.15
N TYR A 94 12.09 -28.45 11.00
CA TYR A 94 12.96 -29.35 10.24
C TYR A 94 14.19 -29.81 11.04
N ARG A 95 14.78 -28.92 11.85
CA ARG A 95 15.97 -29.23 12.64
C ARG A 95 15.69 -30.08 13.89
N VAL A 96 14.47 -30.05 14.41
CA VAL A 96 14.05 -30.87 15.57
C VAL A 96 13.60 -32.27 15.14
N LYS A 97 13.15 -32.43 13.88
CA LYS A 97 12.68 -33.71 13.34
C LYS A 97 13.82 -34.64 12.89
N ASN A 98 15.02 -34.08 12.65
CA ASN A 98 16.27 -34.83 12.48
C ASN A 98 17.03 -34.89 13.79
#